data_AF-A0A0B6Y8N0-F1
#
_entry.id   AF-A0A0B6Y8N0-F1
#
_cell.length_a   1.000
_cell.length_b   1.000
_cell.length_c   1.000
_cell.angle_alpha   90.00
_cell.angle_beta   90.00
_cell.angle_gamma   90.00
#
_symmetry.space_group_name_H-M   'P 1'
#
loop_
_entity.id
_entity.type
_entity.pdbx_description
1 polymer ?
#
loop_
_entity_poly.entity_id
_entity_poly.type
_entity_poly.pdbx_seq_one_letter_code
_entity_poly.pdbx_strand_id
1 'polypeptide(L)'
;ETQSSLYIVEPLSEDVLREYNFHLSIAGDKQRHNASLAIQLYHLWEAYQYKNEMVPVQEDDTVEDIPRVTCTNLDEATIRGLSTCKWPGRAQTISRSGVTYYLDGAHTKESMELCASWFTEAADKERNNIGGKVVRVLLFFTAPERDPEVLVYFLRDCEIDAAVFCPFVVSTDASRNRPDLMLKKLDPKVQSETVVRNKLAWDKLMASNERERNNLRLLKAGWPVNGIDQSVDQTTEKSSDGESEKSSVLSESDRSDMMSIVSDKMSVENCEDTDCNDRLLPSGDLPAVVGDMLNYVIEPRLIVNANLLGEVDNLNKLLHNSTSLERLSPTDNYTKPSLVFPCIIDALAWASQGKDDNVREIDPQTIPSFLSEADHIQVLVTGSLNFIGGVLDVLTSADDVYSN
;
A
#
# COMPACT_ATOMS: atom_id res chain seq x y z
N GLU A 1 34.89 -12.32 -0.37
CA GLU A 1 33.42 -12.31 -0.20
C GLU A 1 33.04 -13.35 0.83
N THR A 2 32.07 -13.06 1.69
CA THR A 2 31.49 -14.07 2.58
C THR A 2 30.66 -15.02 1.72
N GLN A 3 31.17 -16.23 1.50
CA GLN A 3 30.40 -17.31 0.86
C GLN A 3 29.30 -17.77 1.83
N SER A 4 28.04 -17.66 1.41
CA SER A 4 26.87 -18.13 2.16
C SER A 4 26.06 -19.03 1.24
N SER A 5 25.64 -20.18 1.74
CA SER A 5 24.73 -21.08 1.03
C SER A 5 23.38 -20.39 0.80
N LEU A 6 22.79 -20.61 -0.36
CA LEU A 6 21.46 -20.11 -0.71
C LEU A 6 20.42 -21.22 -0.51
N TYR A 7 19.24 -20.84 -0.02
CA TYR A 7 18.11 -21.76 0.19
C TYR A 7 16.83 -21.08 -0.25
N ILE A 8 15.92 -21.86 -0.83
CA ILE A 8 14.53 -21.43 -1.10
C ILE A 8 13.66 -21.95 0.04
N VAL A 9 13.02 -21.03 0.77
CA VAL A 9 12.08 -21.38 1.82
C VAL A 9 10.67 -21.44 1.25
N GLU A 10 10.07 -22.62 1.32
CA GLU A 10 8.66 -22.82 0.97
C GLU A 10 7.75 -22.27 2.08
N PRO A 11 6.54 -21.79 1.76
CA PRO A 11 5.59 -21.34 2.78
C PRO A 11 5.25 -22.46 3.77
N LEU A 12 5.01 -22.08 5.02
CA LEU A 12 4.44 -22.98 6.01
C LEU A 12 3.12 -23.52 5.45
N SER A 13 2.98 -24.85 5.33
CA SER A 13 1.84 -25.43 4.64
C SER A 13 0.57 -25.39 5.49
N GLU A 14 -0.58 -25.33 4.83
CA GLU A 14 -1.88 -25.45 5.49
C GLU A 14 -2.06 -26.80 6.20
N ASP A 15 -1.44 -27.86 5.68
CA ASP A 15 -1.48 -29.18 6.32
C ASP A 15 -0.75 -29.17 7.68
N VAL A 16 0.39 -28.46 7.79
CA VAL A 16 1.09 -28.27 9.07
C VAL A 16 0.24 -27.44 10.03
N LEU A 17 -0.38 -26.35 9.57
CA LEU A 17 -1.27 -25.55 10.42
C LEU A 17 -2.45 -26.39 10.96
N ARG A 18 -3.04 -27.25 10.13
CA ARG A 18 -4.13 -28.17 10.52
C ARG A 18 -3.67 -29.27 11.46
N GLU A 19 -2.52 -29.86 11.23
CA GLU A 19 -1.95 -30.92 12.06
C GLU A 19 -1.80 -30.45 13.52
N TYR A 20 -1.28 -29.23 13.71
CA TYR A 20 -1.07 -28.63 15.03
C TYR A 20 -2.26 -27.80 15.53
N ASN A 21 -3.33 -27.69 14.74
CA ASN A 21 -4.56 -26.95 15.05
C ASN A 21 -4.31 -25.53 15.58
N PHE A 22 -3.50 -24.74 14.85
CA PHE A 22 -3.24 -23.33 15.17
C PHE A 22 -3.31 -22.45 13.92
N HIS A 23 -3.40 -21.14 14.14
CA HIS A 23 -3.35 -20.13 13.09
C HIS A 23 -2.22 -19.15 13.39
N LEU A 24 -1.63 -18.58 12.34
CA LEU A 24 -0.72 -17.45 12.49
C LEU A 24 -1.50 -16.24 13.04
N SER A 25 -0.92 -15.54 14.01
CA SER A 25 -1.54 -14.34 14.58
C SER A 25 -1.54 -13.15 13.63
N ILE A 26 -0.54 -13.07 12.75
CA ILE A 26 -0.47 -12.05 11.70
C ILE A 26 -1.24 -12.57 10.49
N ALA A 27 -2.25 -11.84 10.06
CA ALA A 27 -3.11 -12.23 8.96
C ALA A 27 -2.43 -12.08 7.59
N GLY A 28 -2.94 -12.83 6.61
CA GLY A 28 -2.51 -12.79 5.20
C GLY A 28 -1.61 -13.96 4.81
N ASP A 29 -1.85 -14.53 3.63
CA ASP A 29 -1.17 -15.72 3.12
C ASP A 29 0.36 -15.61 3.06
N LYS A 30 0.88 -14.40 2.81
CA LYS A 30 2.33 -14.17 2.79
C LYS A 30 2.98 -14.37 4.15
N GLN A 31 2.23 -14.29 5.25
CA GLN A 31 2.76 -14.56 6.57
C GLN A 31 3.16 -16.03 6.75
N ARG A 32 2.64 -16.97 5.93
CA ARG A 32 3.15 -18.35 5.89
C ARG A 32 4.59 -18.42 5.38
N HIS A 33 4.97 -17.54 4.44
CA HIS A 33 6.36 -17.44 3.98
C HIS A 33 7.25 -16.82 5.06
N ASN A 34 6.79 -15.71 5.68
CA ASN A 34 7.54 -15.04 6.74
C ASN A 34 7.73 -15.95 7.97
N ALA A 35 6.70 -16.70 8.36
CA ALA A 35 6.76 -17.67 9.45
C ALA A 35 7.76 -18.79 9.15
N SER A 36 7.67 -19.38 7.96
CA SER A 36 8.60 -20.42 7.52
C SER A 36 10.05 -19.90 7.51
N LEU A 37 10.28 -18.71 6.95
CA LEU A 37 11.60 -18.08 6.94
C LEU A 37 12.13 -17.84 8.36
N ALA A 38 11.29 -17.34 9.27
CA ALA A 38 11.67 -17.10 10.66
C ALA A 38 12.07 -18.40 11.38
N ILE A 39 11.32 -19.50 11.16
CA ILE A 39 11.64 -20.82 11.71
C ILE A 39 13.00 -21.29 11.20
N GLN A 40 13.24 -21.20 9.88
CA GLN A 40 14.49 -21.69 9.29
C GLN A 40 15.70 -20.87 9.71
N LEU A 41 15.54 -19.55 9.81
CA LEU A 41 16.59 -18.67 10.36
C LEU A 41 16.89 -18.99 11.82
N TYR A 42 15.86 -19.27 12.63
CA TYR A 42 16.03 -19.69 14.02
C TYR A 42 16.78 -21.04 14.11
N HIS A 43 16.38 -22.04 13.33
CA HIS A 43 17.05 -23.34 13.31
C HIS A 43 18.51 -23.23 12.87
N LEU A 44 18.79 -22.41 11.85
CA LEU A 44 20.16 -22.16 11.40
C LEU A 44 20.99 -21.51 12.50
N TRP A 45 20.44 -20.48 13.17
CA TRP A 45 21.09 -19.83 14.30
C TRP A 45 21.31 -20.81 15.46
N GLU A 46 20.33 -21.63 15.81
CA GLU A 46 20.43 -22.61 16.89
C GLU A 46 21.51 -23.67 16.59
N ALA A 47 21.55 -24.20 15.36
CA ALA A 47 22.56 -25.16 14.94
C ALA A 47 23.97 -24.55 14.99
N TYR A 48 24.12 -23.31 14.54
CA TYR A 48 25.38 -22.59 14.61
C TYR A 48 25.84 -22.36 16.07
N GLN A 49 24.94 -21.87 16.94
CA GLN A 49 25.28 -21.52 18.32
C GLN A 49 25.56 -22.74 19.21
N TYR A 50 24.77 -23.80 19.08
CA TYR A 50 24.77 -24.90 20.04
C TYR A 50 25.30 -26.22 19.51
N LYS A 51 25.27 -26.43 18.18
CA LYS A 51 25.69 -27.71 17.56
C LYS A 51 27.04 -27.59 16.84
N ASN A 52 27.56 -26.37 16.66
CA ASN A 52 28.76 -26.07 15.86
C ASN A 52 28.67 -26.68 14.45
N GLU A 53 27.44 -26.79 13.93
CA GLU A 53 27.17 -27.28 12.60
C GLU A 53 27.33 -26.11 11.64
N MET A 54 28.36 -26.18 10.79
CA MET A 54 28.49 -25.27 9.66
C MET A 54 27.70 -25.85 8.50
N VAL A 55 26.82 -25.05 7.92
CA VAL A 55 26.14 -25.41 6.69
C VAL A 55 27.15 -25.39 5.54
N PRO A 56 27.32 -26.49 4.79
CA PRO A 56 28.20 -26.51 3.63
C PRO A 56 27.75 -25.46 2.60
N VAL A 57 28.70 -24.67 2.09
CA VAL A 57 28.47 -23.82 0.92
C VAL A 57 28.34 -24.73 -0.29
N GLN A 58 27.17 -24.72 -0.93
CA GLN A 58 26.96 -25.31 -2.24
C GLN A 58 27.15 -24.24 -3.31
N GLU A 59 27.79 -24.61 -4.41
CA GLU A 59 27.82 -23.79 -5.63
C GLU A 59 26.51 -24.04 -6.37
N ASP A 60 25.62 -23.04 -6.32
CA ASP A 60 24.31 -23.10 -6.99
C ASP A 60 24.44 -22.43 -8.37
N ASP A 61 24.75 -23.21 -9.41
CA ASP A 61 24.96 -22.70 -10.78
C ASP A 61 23.65 -22.26 -11.45
N THR A 62 22.51 -22.82 -11.03
CA THR A 62 21.16 -22.50 -11.54
C THR A 62 20.13 -22.37 -10.42
N VAL A 63 18.98 -21.73 -10.69
CA VAL A 63 17.89 -21.56 -9.71
C VAL A 63 17.28 -22.92 -9.32
N GLU A 64 17.30 -23.88 -10.23
CA GLU A 64 16.81 -25.23 -10.02
C GLU A 64 17.65 -26.02 -9.00
N ASP A 65 18.95 -25.73 -8.95
CA ASP A 65 19.90 -26.40 -8.06
C ASP A 65 19.78 -25.94 -6.60
N ILE A 66 19.18 -24.76 -6.37
CA ILE A 66 19.03 -24.20 -5.02
C ILE A 66 18.14 -25.11 -4.16
N PRO A 67 18.63 -25.60 -3.00
CA PRO A 67 17.86 -26.48 -2.14
C PRO A 67 16.59 -25.80 -1.60
N ARG A 68 15.46 -26.51 -1.69
CA ARG A 68 14.18 -26.09 -1.11
C ARG A 68 13.99 -26.67 0.26
N VAL A 69 13.66 -25.82 1.22
CA VAL A 69 13.44 -26.22 2.60
C VAL A 69 11.99 -25.95 3.01
N THR A 70 11.43 -26.91 3.74
CA THR A 70 10.07 -26.83 4.29
C THR A 70 10.14 -26.94 5.80
N CYS A 71 9.19 -26.29 6.49
CA CYS A 71 9.01 -26.47 7.91
C CYS A 71 8.09 -27.66 8.15
N THR A 72 8.61 -28.70 8.80
CA THR A 72 7.84 -29.84 9.29
C THR A 72 8.17 -30.02 10.77
N ASN A 73 7.25 -30.59 11.54
CA ASN A 73 7.43 -30.90 12.96
C ASN A 73 7.73 -29.67 13.84
N LEU A 74 6.71 -28.86 14.14
CA LEU A 74 6.86 -27.69 15.00
C LEU A 74 6.79 -28.08 16.49
N ASP A 75 7.70 -27.54 17.29
CA ASP A 75 7.60 -27.68 18.74
C ASP A 75 6.57 -26.69 19.33
N GLU A 76 6.19 -26.91 20.59
CA GLU A 76 5.20 -26.05 21.24
C GLU A 76 5.66 -24.60 21.39
N ALA A 77 6.97 -24.34 21.51
CA ALA A 77 7.50 -22.99 21.67
C ALA A 77 7.39 -22.21 20.36
N THR A 78 7.70 -22.84 19.22
CA THR A 78 7.49 -22.30 17.88
C THR A 78 6.01 -22.04 17.62
N ILE A 79 5.12 -22.99 17.93
CA ILE A 79 3.67 -22.82 17.75
C ILE A 79 3.17 -21.64 18.58
N ARG A 80 3.55 -21.57 19.87
CA ARG A 80 3.20 -20.43 20.73
C ARG A 80 3.71 -19.13 20.11
N GLY A 81 4.99 -19.04 19.76
CA GLY A 81 5.60 -17.85 19.17
C GLY A 81 4.88 -17.37 17.90
N LEU A 82 4.51 -18.28 17.00
CA LEU A 82 3.77 -17.95 15.77
C LEU A 82 2.31 -17.56 16.02
N SER A 83 1.65 -18.21 16.99
CA SER A 83 0.25 -17.96 17.35
C SER A 83 0.05 -16.71 18.21
N THR A 84 1.11 -16.18 18.84
CA THR A 84 1.06 -14.97 19.68
C THR A 84 1.94 -13.84 19.15
N CYS A 85 2.50 -13.97 17.93
CA CYS A 85 3.36 -12.96 17.34
C CYS A 85 2.58 -11.65 17.15
N LYS A 86 3.18 -10.51 17.53
CA LYS A 86 2.61 -9.18 17.28
C LYS A 86 3.57 -8.40 16.40
N TRP A 87 3.06 -7.91 15.28
CA TRP A 87 3.80 -7.00 14.41
C TRP A 87 2.94 -5.76 14.17
N PRO A 88 3.14 -4.69 14.96
CA PRO A 88 2.35 -3.47 14.84
C PRO A 88 2.40 -2.92 13.41
N GLY A 89 1.22 -2.66 12.84
CA GLY A 89 1.05 -2.12 11.49
C GLY A 89 1.25 -3.11 10.35
N ARG A 90 1.15 -4.42 10.59
CA ARG A 90 1.10 -5.46 9.57
C ARG A 90 -0.18 -6.28 9.71
N ALA A 91 -1.07 -6.16 8.73
CA ALA A 91 -2.38 -6.79 8.71
C ALA A 91 -3.09 -6.72 10.09
N GLN A 92 -3.00 -5.56 10.75
CA GLN A 92 -3.44 -5.37 12.13
C GLN A 92 -4.87 -4.83 12.16
N THR A 93 -5.74 -5.46 12.95
CA THR A 93 -7.11 -5.00 13.16
C THR A 93 -7.26 -4.45 14.59
N ILE A 94 -7.81 -3.25 14.71
CA ILE A 94 -8.16 -2.62 16.00
C ILE A 94 -9.67 -2.34 15.97
N SER A 95 -10.43 -3.08 16.76
CA SER A 95 -11.88 -2.90 16.88
C SER A 95 -12.26 -2.04 18.08
N ARG A 96 -13.26 -1.19 17.90
CA ARG A 96 -13.92 -0.35 18.91
C ARG A 96 -15.44 -0.44 18.73
N SER A 97 -16.21 0.22 19.59
CA SER A 97 -17.67 0.22 19.50
C SER A 97 -18.13 1.04 18.28
N GLY A 98 -18.47 0.35 17.18
CA GLY A 98 -19.01 0.97 15.97
C GLY A 98 -17.94 1.46 14.97
N VAL A 99 -16.65 1.24 15.25
CA VAL A 99 -15.58 1.50 14.28
C VAL A 99 -14.49 0.43 14.40
N THR A 100 -13.97 -0.01 13.26
CA THR A 100 -12.83 -0.93 13.18
C THR A 100 -11.78 -0.37 12.23
N TYR A 101 -10.54 -0.34 12.69
CA TYR A 101 -9.37 0.10 11.93
C TYR A 101 -8.60 -1.12 11.42
N TYR A 102 -8.26 -1.09 10.14
CA TYR A 102 -7.46 -2.08 9.45
C TYR A 102 -6.16 -1.40 9.01
N LEU A 103 -5.04 -1.76 9.63
CA LEU A 103 -3.76 -1.08 9.46
C LEU A 103 -2.74 -1.98 8.77
N ASP A 104 -2.21 -1.52 7.64
CA ASP A 104 -1.08 -2.17 6.98
C ASP A 104 -0.13 -1.16 6.33
N GLY A 105 1.16 -1.25 6.68
CA GLY A 105 2.22 -0.38 6.18
C GLY A 105 2.71 -0.67 4.75
N ALA A 106 1.90 -1.34 3.93
CA ALA A 106 2.17 -1.59 2.52
C ALA A 106 2.53 -0.31 1.75
N HIS A 107 3.58 -0.40 0.93
CA HIS A 107 4.10 0.72 0.12
C HIS A 107 4.85 0.23 -1.14
N THR A 108 4.64 -1.03 -1.54
CA THR A 108 5.07 -1.60 -2.82
C THR A 108 3.85 -2.16 -3.55
N LYS A 109 3.95 -2.42 -4.86
CA LYS A 109 2.84 -2.96 -5.65
C LYS A 109 2.31 -4.27 -5.05
N GLU A 110 3.22 -5.20 -4.80
CA GLU A 110 2.93 -6.53 -4.28
C GLU A 110 2.33 -6.44 -2.88
N SER A 111 2.87 -5.57 -2.02
CA SER A 111 2.36 -5.39 -0.66
C SER A 111 0.98 -4.74 -0.66
N MET A 112 0.71 -3.80 -1.57
CA MET A 112 -0.59 -3.14 -1.70
C MET A 112 -1.68 -4.10 -2.19
N GLU A 113 -1.35 -5.00 -3.13
CA GLU A 113 -2.26 -6.06 -3.57
C GLU A 113 -2.67 -6.98 -2.41
N LEU A 114 -1.69 -7.41 -1.62
CA LEU A 114 -1.92 -8.25 -0.45
C LEU A 114 -2.72 -7.53 0.64
N CYS A 115 -2.41 -6.25 0.90
CA CYS A 115 -3.15 -5.40 1.81
C CYS A 115 -4.62 -5.27 1.38
N ALA A 116 -4.88 -4.99 0.10
CA ALA A 116 -6.23 -4.87 -0.44
C ALA A 116 -7.02 -6.18 -0.30
N SER A 117 -6.39 -7.31 -0.61
CA SER A 117 -6.99 -8.64 -0.47
C SER A 117 -7.35 -8.95 0.98
N TRP A 118 -6.39 -8.81 1.90
CA TRP A 118 -6.60 -9.01 3.34
C TRP A 118 -7.69 -8.10 3.90
N PHE A 119 -7.64 -6.79 3.58
CA PHE A 119 -8.63 -5.83 4.04
C PHE A 119 -10.03 -6.24 3.59
N THR A 120 -10.19 -6.56 2.30
CA THR A 120 -11.50 -6.91 1.73
C THR A 120 -12.07 -8.14 2.42
N GLU A 121 -11.27 -9.20 2.58
CA GLU A 121 -11.69 -10.43 3.27
C GLU A 121 -12.10 -10.15 4.73
N ALA A 122 -11.25 -9.46 5.48
CA ALA A 122 -11.49 -9.19 6.90
C ALA A 122 -12.70 -8.26 7.11
N ALA A 123 -12.80 -7.20 6.30
CA ALA A 123 -13.88 -6.23 6.34
C ALA A 123 -15.22 -6.82 5.87
N ASP A 124 -15.22 -7.70 4.86
CA ASP A 124 -16.43 -8.41 4.43
C ASP A 124 -16.93 -9.37 5.51
N LYS A 125 -16.02 -10.12 6.12
CA LYS A 125 -16.34 -11.02 7.24
C LYS A 125 -16.96 -10.25 8.40
N GLU A 126 -16.42 -9.09 8.76
CA GLU A 126 -17.01 -8.23 9.80
C GLU A 126 -18.38 -7.69 9.37
N ARG A 127 -18.49 -7.15 8.16
CA ARG A 127 -19.73 -6.58 7.60
C ARG A 127 -20.89 -7.58 7.65
N ASN A 128 -20.63 -8.85 7.34
CA ASN A 128 -21.64 -9.91 7.37
C ASN A 128 -22.22 -10.19 8.77
N ASN A 129 -21.53 -9.76 9.83
CA ASN A 129 -21.96 -9.91 11.21
C ASN A 129 -22.64 -8.64 11.77
N ILE A 130 -22.70 -7.56 10.99
CA ILE A 130 -23.29 -6.29 11.40
C ILE A 130 -24.70 -6.15 10.78
N GLY A 131 -25.71 -6.01 11.63
CA GLY A 131 -27.13 -5.91 11.23
C GLY A 131 -27.56 -4.53 10.70
N GLY A 132 -26.63 -3.74 10.17
CA GLY A 132 -26.85 -2.32 9.87
C GLY A 132 -25.96 -1.79 8.73
N LYS A 133 -26.00 -0.49 8.52
CA LYS A 133 -25.24 0.22 7.49
C LYS A 133 -23.76 0.28 7.86
N VAL A 134 -22.93 -0.35 7.03
CA VAL A 134 -21.47 -0.31 7.14
C VAL A 134 -20.91 0.65 6.08
N VAL A 135 -20.01 1.53 6.49
CA VAL A 135 -19.31 2.49 5.59
C VAL A 135 -17.82 2.24 5.62
N ARG A 136 -17.17 2.26 4.45
CA ARG A 136 -15.71 2.09 4.33
C ARG A 136 -15.01 3.41 4.07
N VAL A 137 -14.00 3.71 4.89
CA VAL A 137 -13.18 4.92 4.77
C VAL A 137 -11.72 4.53 4.52
N LEU A 138 -11.06 5.18 3.57
CA LEU A 138 -9.62 5.05 3.33
C LEU A 138 -8.88 6.21 3.98
N LEU A 139 -7.89 5.92 4.82
CA LEU A 139 -6.88 6.85 5.32
C LEU A 139 -5.54 6.50 4.65
N PHE A 140 -5.06 7.36 3.73
CA PHE A 140 -3.90 7.02 2.91
C PHE A 140 -2.82 8.10 2.92
N PHE A 141 -1.57 7.65 3.03
CA PHE A 141 -0.39 8.47 2.78
C PHE A 141 0.73 7.62 2.20
N THR A 142 1.30 8.05 1.09
CA THR A 142 2.60 7.57 0.62
C THR A 142 3.57 8.73 0.44
N ALA A 143 4.86 8.43 0.57
CA ALA A 143 5.94 9.42 0.51
C ALA A 143 6.20 9.90 -0.93
N PRO A 144 6.85 11.08 -1.13
CA PRO A 144 7.09 11.65 -2.47
C PRO A 144 7.84 10.72 -3.43
N GLU A 145 8.71 9.86 -2.91
CA GLU A 145 9.57 8.97 -3.69
C GLU A 145 8.79 7.79 -4.32
N ARG A 146 7.50 7.65 -3.99
CA ARG A 146 6.63 6.59 -4.51
C ARG A 146 5.59 7.18 -5.45
N ASP A 147 5.05 6.36 -6.34
CA ASP A 147 3.94 6.74 -7.20
C ASP A 147 2.59 6.35 -6.56
N PRO A 148 1.77 7.31 -6.13
CA PRO A 148 0.50 7.05 -5.47
C PRO A 148 -0.51 6.49 -6.45
N GLU A 149 -0.45 6.81 -7.76
CA GLU A 149 -1.38 6.26 -8.74
C GLU A 149 -1.24 4.73 -8.82
N VAL A 150 0.01 4.25 -8.79
CA VAL A 150 0.34 2.83 -8.76
C VAL A 150 -0.15 2.16 -7.48
N LEU A 151 0.03 2.80 -6.31
CA LEU A 151 -0.34 2.18 -5.04
C LEU A 151 -1.85 2.16 -4.81
N VAL A 152 -2.55 3.27 -5.09
CA VAL A 152 -4.00 3.35 -4.88
C VAL A 152 -4.80 2.50 -5.86
N TYR A 153 -4.23 2.16 -7.03
CA TYR A 153 -4.85 1.27 -8.01
C TYR A 153 -5.34 -0.06 -7.41
N PHE A 154 -4.57 -0.65 -6.51
CA PHE A 154 -4.92 -1.92 -5.86
C PHE A 154 -6.12 -1.80 -4.91
N LEU A 155 -6.51 -0.58 -4.53
CA LEU A 155 -7.61 -0.30 -3.61
C LEU A 155 -8.95 -0.04 -4.32
N ARG A 156 -8.98 -0.03 -5.67
CA ARG A 156 -10.15 0.38 -6.48
C ARG A 156 -11.41 -0.48 -6.26
N ASP A 157 -11.21 -1.72 -5.83
CA ASP A 157 -12.26 -2.73 -5.65
C ASP A 157 -12.57 -2.98 -4.16
N CYS A 158 -11.93 -2.25 -3.24
CA CYS A 158 -12.16 -2.37 -1.79
C CYS A 158 -13.48 -1.72 -1.32
N GLU A 159 -14.33 -1.24 -2.24
CA GLU A 159 -15.62 -0.60 -1.94
C GLU A 159 -15.53 0.62 -1.00
N ILE A 160 -14.42 1.36 -1.04
CA ILE A 160 -14.23 2.58 -0.24
C ILE A 160 -15.29 3.63 -0.57
N ASP A 161 -16.01 4.14 0.43
CA ASP A 161 -17.09 5.12 0.33
C ASP A 161 -16.62 6.56 0.55
N ALA A 162 -15.55 6.76 1.30
CA ALA A 162 -14.87 8.04 1.46
C ALA A 162 -13.36 7.85 1.58
N ALA A 163 -12.58 8.82 1.14
CA ALA A 163 -11.13 8.81 1.32
C ALA A 163 -10.64 10.09 2.01
N VAL A 164 -9.62 9.93 2.83
CA VAL A 164 -9.05 11.00 3.63
C VAL A 164 -7.53 10.91 3.57
N PHE A 165 -6.93 12.07 3.30
CA PHE A 165 -5.50 12.22 3.08
C PHE A 165 -4.98 13.23 4.10
N CYS A 166 -3.91 12.88 4.79
CA CYS A 166 -3.28 13.78 5.75
C CYS A 166 -1.77 13.57 5.73
N PRO A 167 -1.00 14.58 6.15
CA PRO A 167 0.43 14.41 6.27
C PRO A 167 0.75 13.43 7.40
N PHE A 168 1.98 12.91 7.40
CA PHE A 168 2.51 12.23 8.57
C PHE A 168 2.87 13.22 9.68
N VAL A 169 1.84 13.79 10.29
CA VAL A 169 1.87 14.69 11.45
C VAL A 169 0.78 14.19 12.38
N VAL A 170 1.12 13.79 13.60
CA VAL A 170 0.13 13.24 14.54
C VAL A 170 -0.89 14.32 14.92
N SER A 171 -0.42 15.50 15.33
CA SER A 171 -1.24 16.64 15.72
C SER A 171 -0.67 17.96 15.18
N THR A 172 -1.56 18.91 14.89
CA THR A 172 -1.19 20.32 14.68
C THR A 172 -0.71 21.00 15.97
N ASP A 173 -1.07 20.46 17.14
CA ASP A 173 -0.49 20.84 18.43
C ASP A 173 0.85 20.11 18.62
N ALA A 174 1.95 20.87 18.51
CA ALA A 174 3.30 20.33 18.64
C ALA A 174 3.58 19.59 19.96
N SER A 175 2.84 19.90 21.04
CA SER A 175 3.02 19.25 22.34
C SER A 175 2.52 17.81 22.37
N ARG A 176 1.60 17.44 21.46
CA ARG A 176 1.03 16.10 21.34
C ARG A 176 1.83 15.17 20.43
N ASN A 177 2.90 15.69 19.84
CA ASN A 177 3.72 14.96 18.90
C ASN A 177 4.95 14.36 19.58
N ARG A 178 5.13 13.04 19.46
CA ARG A 178 6.34 12.41 19.98
C ARG A 178 7.56 12.66 19.06
N PRO A 179 8.71 13.15 19.57
CA PRO A 179 9.86 13.50 18.75
C PRO A 179 10.50 12.34 17.97
N ASP A 180 10.37 11.11 18.47
CA ASP A 180 10.82 9.86 17.86
C ASP A 180 9.93 9.39 16.71
N LEU A 181 8.65 9.80 16.71
CA LEU A 181 7.70 9.56 15.62
C LEU A 181 7.66 10.71 14.61
N MET A 182 8.37 11.81 14.86
CA MET A 182 8.52 12.89 13.91
C MET A 182 9.50 12.49 12.80
N LEU A 183 9.01 12.26 11.59
CA LEU A 183 9.86 12.15 10.39
C LEU A 183 10.58 13.48 10.22
N LYS A 184 11.83 13.53 10.66
CA LYS A 184 12.65 14.74 10.70
C LYS A 184 13.10 15.27 9.32
N LYS A 185 12.37 15.01 8.22
CA LYS A 185 12.94 15.08 6.87
C LYS A 185 12.13 15.76 5.77
N LEU A 186 10.82 15.99 5.90
CA LEU A 186 10.07 16.67 4.83
C LEU A 186 9.85 18.14 5.16
N ASP A 187 10.25 19.00 4.22
CA ASP A 187 9.87 20.40 4.20
C ASP A 187 8.32 20.53 4.23
N PRO A 188 7.74 21.46 5.02
CA PRO A 188 6.29 21.59 5.14
C PRO A 188 5.55 21.80 3.81
N LYS A 189 6.20 22.45 2.83
CA LYS A 189 5.64 22.63 1.49
C LYS A 189 5.59 21.29 0.76
N VAL A 190 6.69 20.53 0.77
CA VAL A 190 6.75 19.19 0.17
C VAL A 190 5.73 18.26 0.81
N GLN A 191 5.57 18.33 2.13
CA GLN A 191 4.56 17.56 2.85
C GLN A 191 3.14 17.89 2.39
N SER A 192 2.80 19.18 2.27
CA SER A 192 1.48 19.63 1.80
C SER A 192 1.22 19.19 0.36
N GLU A 193 2.19 19.37 -0.54
CA GLU A 193 2.12 18.95 -1.94
C GLU A 193 1.94 17.42 -2.06
N THR A 194 2.62 16.65 -1.21
CA THR A 194 2.52 15.18 -1.19
C THR A 194 1.11 14.72 -0.86
N VAL A 195 0.48 15.34 0.14
CA VAL A 195 -0.89 14.99 0.55
C VAL A 195 -1.89 15.28 -0.56
N VAL A 196 -1.75 16.43 -1.22
CA VAL A 196 -2.58 16.80 -2.37
C VAL A 196 -2.36 15.83 -3.53
N ARG A 197 -1.11 15.46 -3.83
CA ARG A 197 -0.80 14.49 -4.88
C ARG A 197 -1.43 13.12 -4.62
N ASN A 198 -1.38 12.65 -3.37
CA ASN A 198 -2.00 11.39 -2.98
C ASN A 198 -3.53 11.42 -3.17
N LYS A 199 -4.18 12.55 -2.81
CA LYS A 199 -5.61 12.75 -3.06
C LYS A 199 -5.94 12.77 -4.55
N LEU A 200 -5.19 13.51 -5.36
CA LEU A 200 -5.43 13.61 -6.80
C LEU A 200 -5.32 12.25 -7.49
N ALA A 201 -4.37 11.42 -7.09
CA ALA A 201 -4.23 10.06 -7.59
C ALA A 201 -5.47 9.20 -7.30
N TRP A 202 -6.03 9.32 -6.10
CA TRP A 202 -7.29 8.66 -5.74
C TRP A 202 -8.49 9.18 -6.54
N ASP A 203 -8.63 10.50 -6.65
CA ASP A 203 -9.75 11.11 -7.39
C ASP A 203 -9.74 10.69 -8.86
N LYS A 204 -8.55 10.69 -9.49
CA LYS A 204 -8.34 10.22 -10.86
C LYS A 204 -8.75 8.75 -11.02
N LEU A 205 -8.33 7.89 -10.09
CA LEU A 205 -8.71 6.47 -10.09
C LEU A 205 -10.22 6.30 -9.99
N MET A 206 -10.87 6.98 -9.06
CA MET A 206 -12.31 6.85 -8.82
C MET A 206 -13.13 7.35 -10.01
N ALA A 207 -12.73 8.45 -10.64
CA ALA A 207 -13.35 8.94 -11.87
C ALA A 207 -13.21 7.94 -13.04
N SER A 208 -12.03 7.33 -13.21
CA SER A 208 -11.81 6.29 -14.24
C SER A 208 -12.67 5.06 -13.97
N ASN A 209 -12.67 4.57 -12.74
CA ASN A 209 -13.41 3.38 -12.33
C ASN A 209 -14.93 3.57 -12.47
N GLU A 210 -15.45 4.75 -12.14
CA GLU A 210 -16.85 5.08 -12.36
C GLU A 210 -17.21 5.10 -13.86
N ARG A 211 -16.35 5.71 -14.70
CA ARG A 211 -16.52 5.70 -16.17
C ARG A 211 -16.55 4.27 -16.71
N GLU A 212 -15.63 3.41 -16.29
CA GLU A 212 -15.59 2.00 -16.68
C GLU A 212 -16.85 1.24 -16.24
N ARG A 213 -17.28 1.41 -14.99
CA ARG A 213 -18.51 0.77 -14.47
C ARG A 213 -19.75 1.22 -15.23
N ASN A 214 -19.84 2.51 -15.56
CA ASN A 214 -20.95 3.05 -16.35
C ASN A 214 -20.94 2.49 -17.78
N ASN A 215 -19.78 2.41 -18.42
CA ASN A 215 -19.64 1.78 -19.74
C ASN A 215 -20.07 0.31 -19.72
N LEU A 216 -19.64 -0.45 -18.71
CA LEU A 216 -20.04 -1.86 -18.53
C LEU A 216 -21.56 -2.00 -18.30
N ARG A 217 -22.18 -1.08 -17.56
CA ARG A 217 -23.65 -1.05 -17.37
C ARG A 217 -24.39 -0.80 -18.67
N LEU A 218 -23.93 0.17 -19.48
CA LEU A 218 -24.52 0.47 -20.78
C LEU A 218 -24.41 -0.71 -21.75
N LEU A 219 -23.23 -1.35 -21.80
CA LEU A 219 -23.00 -2.58 -22.58
C LEU A 219 -23.96 -3.70 -22.15
N LYS A 220 -24.10 -3.95 -20.84
CA LYS A 220 -25.03 -4.96 -20.32
C LYS A 220 -26.50 -4.64 -20.62
N ALA A 221 -26.84 -3.36 -20.73
CA ALA A 221 -28.18 -2.90 -21.08
C ALA A 221 -28.46 -2.89 -22.60
N GLY A 222 -27.53 -3.40 -23.43
CA GLY A 222 -27.72 -3.51 -24.88
C GLY A 222 -27.55 -2.19 -25.64
N TRP A 223 -26.94 -1.17 -25.03
CA TRP A 223 -26.68 0.09 -25.71
C TRP A 223 -25.46 -0.04 -26.63
N PRO A 224 -25.54 0.40 -27.90
CA PRO A 224 -24.41 0.37 -28.82
C PRO A 224 -23.35 1.39 -28.36
N VAL A 225 -22.16 0.93 -28.02
CA VAL A 225 -21.00 1.78 -27.69
C VAL A 225 -20.33 2.21 -28.99
N ASN A 226 -20.99 3.04 -29.77
CA ASN A 226 -20.39 3.72 -30.91
C ASN A 226 -20.24 5.20 -30.54
N GLY A 227 -19.02 5.63 -30.19
CA GLY A 227 -18.67 7.06 -30.12
C GLY A 227 -18.16 7.61 -28.80
N ILE A 228 -17.27 6.91 -28.09
CA ILE A 228 -16.52 7.51 -26.96
C ILE A 228 -15.03 7.49 -27.29
N ASP A 229 -14.46 8.70 -27.39
CA ASP A 229 -13.07 9.11 -27.67
C ASP A 229 -12.59 9.22 -29.13
N GLN A 230 -13.01 10.32 -29.78
CA GLN A 230 -12.14 11.10 -30.67
C GLN A 230 -12.37 12.59 -30.37
N SER A 231 -11.80 13.08 -29.28
CA SER A 231 -11.74 14.54 -29.05
C SER A 231 -10.50 14.94 -28.27
N VAL A 232 -9.30 14.69 -28.81
CA VAL A 232 -8.12 15.53 -28.58
C VAL A 232 -7.24 15.51 -29.85
N ASP A 233 -6.83 16.71 -30.25
CA ASP A 233 -5.87 17.10 -31.29
C ASP A 233 -6.24 17.01 -32.77
N GLN A 234 -6.92 18.07 -33.24
CA GLN A 234 -6.62 18.65 -34.56
C GLN A 234 -6.39 20.16 -34.41
N THR A 235 -5.17 20.53 -34.01
CA THR A 235 -4.58 21.78 -34.51
C THR A 235 -4.21 21.56 -35.98
N THR A 236 -5.03 22.12 -36.86
CA THR A 236 -4.65 22.73 -38.14
C THR A 236 -3.38 22.22 -38.82
N GLU A 237 -3.55 21.48 -39.92
CA GLU A 237 -2.82 21.77 -41.16
C GLU A 237 -3.63 21.32 -42.38
N LYS A 238 -3.74 22.23 -43.36
CA LYS A 238 -4.45 22.06 -44.62
C LYS A 238 -3.54 21.41 -45.66
N SER A 239 -4.06 20.43 -46.42
CA SER A 239 -3.99 20.29 -47.90
C SER A 239 -4.40 18.86 -48.29
N SER A 240 -5.55 18.70 -48.96
CA SER A 240 -5.76 18.58 -50.42
C SER A 240 -5.82 17.13 -50.93
N ASP A 241 -7.03 16.78 -51.39
CA ASP A 241 -7.39 15.92 -52.53
C ASP A 241 -7.04 14.42 -52.55
N GLY A 242 -8.07 13.60 -52.81
CA GLY A 242 -7.95 12.40 -53.65
C GLY A 242 -8.53 11.07 -53.15
N GLU A 243 -9.81 10.83 -53.49
CA GLU A 243 -10.37 9.56 -53.99
C GLU A 243 -10.30 8.22 -53.21
N SER A 244 -11.49 7.82 -52.75
CA SER A 244 -12.20 6.54 -52.95
C SER A 244 -11.51 5.16 -52.86
N GLU A 245 -12.22 4.29 -52.12
CA GLU A 245 -12.58 2.88 -52.38
C GLU A 245 -12.07 1.77 -51.44
N LYS A 246 -13.07 0.95 -51.03
CA LYS A 246 -13.07 -0.49 -50.70
C LYS A 246 -12.82 -0.96 -49.26
N SER A 247 -13.97 -1.17 -48.60
CA SER A 247 -14.39 -2.43 -47.95
C SER A 247 -13.54 -3.66 -48.29
N SER A 248 -12.95 -4.28 -47.27
CA SER A 248 -12.90 -5.75 -47.19
C SER A 248 -12.92 -6.24 -45.74
N VAL A 249 -13.72 -7.28 -45.55
CA VAL A 249 -13.95 -8.05 -44.34
C VAL A 249 -12.74 -8.95 -44.08
N LEU A 250 -12.24 -9.00 -42.84
CA LEU A 250 -11.37 -10.09 -42.37
C LEU A 250 -11.82 -10.59 -40.99
N SER A 251 -11.50 -11.87 -40.79
CA SER A 251 -12.18 -12.91 -40.03
C SER A 251 -11.60 -13.19 -38.64
N GLU A 252 -12.28 -14.09 -37.92
CA GLU A 252 -12.15 -14.54 -36.52
C GLU A 252 -10.82 -15.19 -36.07
N SER A 253 -9.66 -14.87 -36.67
CA SER A 253 -8.36 -15.45 -36.29
C SER A 253 -7.45 -14.56 -35.43
N ASP A 254 -7.80 -13.29 -35.18
CA ASP A 254 -6.85 -12.32 -34.60
C ASP A 254 -6.92 -12.19 -33.06
N ARG A 255 -7.51 -13.17 -32.36
CA ARG A 255 -7.63 -13.17 -30.88
C ARG A 255 -6.50 -13.90 -30.14
N SER A 256 -5.55 -14.51 -30.83
CA SER A 256 -4.48 -15.29 -30.19
C SER A 256 -3.12 -14.57 -30.08
N ASP A 257 -2.92 -13.44 -30.76
CA ASP A 257 -1.59 -12.79 -30.85
C ASP A 257 -1.40 -11.57 -29.92
N MET A 258 -2.39 -11.24 -29.08
CA MET A 258 -2.32 -10.11 -28.14
C MET A 258 -1.94 -10.51 -26.70
N MET A 259 -1.38 -11.70 -26.52
CA MET A 259 -0.85 -12.20 -25.23
C MET A 259 0.65 -12.55 -25.27
N SER A 260 1.32 -12.43 -26.42
CA SER A 260 2.77 -12.72 -26.56
C SER A 260 3.68 -11.49 -26.57
N ILE A 261 3.13 -10.26 -26.52
CA ILE A 261 3.90 -9.02 -26.69
C ILE A 261 4.27 -8.35 -25.33
N VAL A 262 3.92 -8.95 -24.19
CA VAL A 262 4.22 -8.37 -22.85
C VAL A 262 5.39 -9.06 -22.13
N SER A 263 6.02 -10.09 -22.71
CA SER A 263 7.10 -10.84 -22.04
C SER A 263 8.53 -10.57 -22.52
N ASP A 264 8.74 -9.78 -23.58
CA ASP A 264 10.09 -9.56 -24.13
C ASP A 264 10.49 -8.08 -24.18
N LYS A 265 10.65 -7.42 -23.02
CA LYS A 265 11.53 -6.23 -22.86
C LYS A 265 11.87 -6.00 -21.38
N MET A 266 12.85 -6.72 -20.83
CA MET A 266 13.83 -6.21 -19.85
C MET A 266 15.00 -7.21 -19.81
N SER A 267 15.82 -7.16 -20.85
CA SER A 267 17.09 -7.88 -20.92
C SER A 267 18.17 -7.07 -20.19
N VAL A 268 18.95 -7.80 -19.41
CA VAL A 268 20.17 -7.44 -18.70
C VAL A 268 21.12 -6.61 -19.55
N GLU A 269 21.52 -5.43 -19.06
CA GLU A 269 22.72 -4.74 -19.52
C GLU A 269 23.89 -5.04 -18.57
N ASN A 270 24.88 -5.75 -19.10
CA ASN A 270 26.19 -5.98 -18.51
C ASN A 270 27.03 -4.70 -18.61
N CYS A 271 27.62 -4.27 -17.50
CA CYS A 271 28.78 -3.36 -17.52
C CYS A 271 30.01 -4.13 -17.05
N GLU A 272 30.88 -4.45 -18.01
CA GLU A 272 32.28 -4.80 -17.77
C GLU A 272 33.06 -3.50 -17.51
N ASP A 273 33.88 -3.47 -16.46
CA ASP A 273 35.04 -2.59 -16.41
C ASP A 273 36.14 -3.24 -15.56
N THR A 274 37.31 -3.36 -16.18
CA THR A 274 38.52 -4.02 -15.68
C THR A 274 39.50 -3.07 -14.99
N ASP A 275 40.13 -3.60 -13.94
CA ASP A 275 41.52 -3.43 -13.48
C ASP A 275 41.96 -2.17 -12.69
N CYS A 276 42.35 -2.35 -11.41
CA CYS A 276 43.76 -2.37 -10.98
C CYS A 276 43.94 -2.44 -9.44
N ASN A 277 44.95 -3.23 -9.05
CA ASN A 277 45.48 -3.57 -7.71
C ASN A 277 45.76 -2.40 -6.75
N ASP A 278 45.59 -2.62 -5.42
CA ASP A 278 46.73 -2.90 -4.54
C ASP A 278 46.34 -3.36 -3.11
N ARG A 279 47.19 -4.23 -2.56
CA ARG A 279 47.07 -4.90 -1.26
C ARG A 279 47.48 -3.98 -0.11
N LEU A 280 46.91 -4.20 1.09
CA LEU A 280 47.61 -4.24 2.39
C LEU A 280 46.63 -4.58 3.55
N LEU A 281 46.92 -5.68 4.27
CA LEU A 281 46.42 -6.03 5.61
C LEU A 281 47.16 -5.19 6.67
N PRO A 282 46.63 -4.90 7.90
CA PRO A 282 46.48 -5.96 8.92
C PRO A 282 45.40 -5.78 10.04
N SER A 283 45.08 -6.92 10.66
CA SER A 283 44.83 -7.18 12.10
C SER A 283 43.80 -6.37 12.93
N GLY A 284 42.92 -7.13 13.59
CA GLY A 284 42.56 -6.90 15.00
C GLY A 284 41.19 -6.28 15.27
N ASP A 285 40.42 -6.98 16.11
CA ASP A 285 39.22 -6.54 16.83
C ASP A 285 37.86 -6.55 16.10
N LEU A 286 37.02 -7.52 16.50
CA LEU A 286 35.58 -7.55 16.26
C LEU A 286 34.91 -6.31 16.90
N PRO A 287 33.96 -5.66 16.21
CA PRO A 287 32.92 -4.89 16.87
C PRO A 287 31.56 -5.60 16.79
N ALA A 288 30.81 -5.49 17.90
CA ALA A 288 29.41 -5.84 18.00
C ALA A 288 28.57 -5.16 16.89
N VAL A 289 27.83 -5.94 16.13
CA VAL A 289 26.79 -5.44 15.21
C VAL A 289 25.50 -6.21 15.48
N VAL A 290 24.75 -5.73 16.46
CA VAL A 290 23.29 -5.88 16.51
C VAL A 290 22.76 -4.45 16.51
N GLY A 291 22.30 -3.99 15.36
CA GLY A 291 21.77 -2.65 15.16
C GLY A 291 21.92 -2.23 13.70
N ASP A 292 20.83 -1.70 13.15
CA ASP A 292 20.73 -1.07 11.81
C ASP A 292 20.55 -1.99 10.60
N MET A 293 19.40 -2.69 10.57
CA MET A 293 18.81 -3.25 9.35
C MET A 293 17.70 -2.35 8.77
N LEU A 294 17.89 -1.02 8.78
CA LEU A 294 16.92 -0.03 8.25
C LEU A 294 17.51 0.99 7.27
N ASN A 295 18.78 0.87 6.87
CA ASN A 295 19.35 1.73 5.84
C ASN A 295 19.40 1.00 4.49
N TYR A 296 18.27 0.96 3.79
CA TYR A 296 18.32 0.74 2.35
C TYR A 296 18.64 2.05 1.63
N VAL A 297 19.59 1.92 0.72
CA VAL A 297 20.30 2.94 -0.05
C VAL A 297 19.34 3.84 -0.83
N ILE A 298 19.49 5.15 -0.63
CA ILE A 298 18.85 6.22 -1.41
C ILE A 298 19.63 6.33 -2.73
N GLU A 299 18.98 6.10 -3.87
CA GLU A 299 19.53 6.54 -5.16
C GLU A 299 19.25 8.04 -5.38
N PRO A 300 20.28 8.89 -5.57
CA PRO A 300 20.09 10.32 -5.77
C PRO A 300 20.00 10.66 -7.26
N ARG A 301 18.94 10.22 -7.97
CA ARG A 301 18.76 10.61 -9.41
C ARG A 301 17.32 10.82 -9.90
N LEU A 302 16.39 11.26 -9.04
CA LEU A 302 15.10 11.78 -9.51
C LEU A 302 14.85 13.19 -8.96
N ILE A 303 15.64 14.15 -9.45
CA ILE A 303 15.38 15.58 -9.30
C ILE A 303 14.46 16.02 -10.45
N VAL A 304 13.19 16.27 -10.09
CA VAL A 304 12.26 17.30 -10.59
C VAL A 304 12.05 17.39 -12.11
N ASN A 305 10.86 16.96 -12.57
CA ASN A 305 10.26 17.51 -13.78
C ASN A 305 9.70 18.91 -13.47
N ALA A 306 10.39 19.95 -13.92
CA ALA A 306 10.09 21.36 -13.68
C ALA A 306 8.79 21.86 -14.35
N ASN A 307 8.07 21.03 -15.10
CA ASN A 307 6.84 21.41 -15.78
C ASN A 307 5.57 21.36 -14.89
N LEU A 308 5.64 20.81 -13.68
CA LEU A 308 4.53 20.84 -12.71
C LEU A 308 4.47 22.13 -11.88
N LEU A 309 5.54 22.94 -11.87
CA LEU A 309 5.62 24.16 -11.05
C LEU A 309 4.71 25.30 -11.56
N GLY A 310 4.29 25.26 -12.83
CA GLY A 310 3.37 26.25 -13.41
C GLY A 310 1.90 26.09 -13.00
N GLU A 311 1.50 24.89 -12.55
CA GLU A 311 0.12 24.61 -12.12
C GLU A 311 -0.08 24.83 -10.61
N VAL A 312 1.00 24.82 -9.82
CA VAL A 312 0.97 25.00 -8.36
C VAL A 312 0.48 26.40 -7.96
N ASP A 313 0.79 27.44 -8.75
CA ASP A 313 0.30 28.80 -8.50
C ASP A 313 -1.22 28.95 -8.76
N ASN A 314 -1.78 28.13 -9.65
CA ASN A 314 -3.23 28.03 -9.82
C ASN A 314 -3.89 27.17 -8.73
N LEU A 315 -3.19 26.15 -8.22
CA LEU A 315 -3.66 25.30 -7.12
C LEU A 315 -3.72 26.07 -5.79
N ASN A 316 -2.73 26.93 -5.52
CA ASN A 316 -2.73 27.83 -4.36
C ASN A 316 -3.87 28.87 -4.43
N LYS A 317 -4.24 29.32 -5.63
CA LYS A 317 -5.45 30.15 -5.83
C LYS A 317 -6.75 29.37 -5.60
N LEU A 318 -6.80 28.08 -5.96
CA LEU A 318 -7.95 27.23 -5.66
C LEU A 318 -8.10 26.97 -4.15
N LEU A 319 -7.00 26.70 -3.45
CA LEU A 319 -6.96 26.50 -2.00
C LEU A 319 -7.42 27.73 -1.22
N HIS A 320 -7.07 28.95 -1.66
CA HIS A 320 -7.53 30.19 -1.03
C HIS A 320 -8.98 30.59 -1.38
N ASN A 321 -9.54 30.12 -2.51
CA ASN A 321 -10.94 30.37 -2.87
C ASN A 321 -11.91 29.30 -2.33
N SER A 322 -11.40 28.19 -1.79
CA SER A 322 -12.22 27.09 -1.25
C SER A 322 -12.86 27.39 0.11
N THR A 323 -12.69 28.59 0.68
CA THR A 323 -13.44 29.06 1.85
C THR A 323 -14.87 29.51 1.54
N SER A 324 -15.29 29.47 0.28
CA SER A 324 -16.66 29.78 -0.12
C SER A 324 -17.32 28.51 -0.70
N LEU A 325 -18.13 27.84 0.13
CA LEU A 325 -19.06 26.80 -0.28
C LEU A 325 -20.03 27.34 -1.35
N GLU A 326 -19.72 27.11 -2.62
CA GLU A 326 -20.72 27.27 -3.68
C GLU A 326 -21.71 26.10 -3.64
N ARG A 327 -22.99 26.46 -3.52
CA ARG A 327 -24.14 25.57 -3.62
C ARG A 327 -24.12 24.84 -4.95
N LEU A 328 -23.78 23.55 -4.94
CA LEU A 328 -24.02 22.66 -6.07
C LEU A 328 -25.54 22.43 -6.21
N SER A 329 -26.02 22.63 -7.42
CA SER A 329 -27.38 22.34 -7.86
C SER A 329 -27.70 20.84 -7.81
N PRO A 330 -28.98 20.41 -7.73
CA PRO A 330 -29.35 19.03 -7.41
C PRO A 330 -29.30 18.04 -8.60
N THR A 331 -28.30 18.12 -9.48
CA THR A 331 -28.17 17.20 -10.62
C THR A 331 -26.80 16.51 -10.76
N ASP A 332 -25.91 16.63 -9.77
CA ASP A 332 -24.58 16.04 -9.87
C ASP A 332 -24.56 14.59 -9.40
N ASN A 333 -24.09 13.70 -10.28
CA ASN A 333 -23.77 12.30 -9.99
C ASN A 333 -22.96 12.22 -8.69
N TYR A 334 -23.36 11.33 -7.79
CA TYR A 334 -22.82 11.17 -6.44
C TYR A 334 -21.35 10.70 -6.49
N THR A 335 -20.41 11.64 -6.56
CA THR A 335 -18.98 11.33 -6.43
C THR A 335 -18.66 11.07 -4.96
N LYS A 336 -18.02 9.95 -4.68
CA LYS A 336 -17.60 9.58 -3.32
C LYS A 336 -16.64 10.65 -2.77
N PRO A 337 -16.83 11.18 -1.55
CA PRO A 337 -16.03 12.28 -1.05
C PRO A 337 -14.57 11.88 -0.82
N SER A 338 -13.67 12.80 -1.13
CA SER A 338 -12.26 12.74 -0.79
C SER A 338 -11.81 14.06 -0.15
N LEU A 339 -11.14 14.00 1.00
CA LEU A 339 -10.80 15.20 1.80
C LEU A 339 -9.33 15.22 2.23
N VAL A 340 -8.81 16.43 2.49
CA VAL A 340 -7.50 16.63 3.08
C VAL A 340 -7.64 17.15 4.51
N PHE A 341 -6.87 16.57 5.43
CA PHE A 341 -6.75 17.01 6.81
C PHE A 341 -5.32 17.40 7.15
N PRO A 342 -5.10 18.34 8.09
CA PRO A 342 -3.78 18.83 8.42
C PRO A 342 -2.98 17.88 9.32
N CYS A 343 -3.61 16.90 9.97
CA CYS A 343 -2.95 15.91 10.80
C CYS A 343 -3.74 14.60 10.90
N ILE A 344 -3.11 13.56 11.46
CA ILE A 344 -3.66 12.22 11.64
C ILE A 344 -4.87 12.25 12.59
N ILE A 345 -4.80 12.99 13.69
CA ILE A 345 -5.90 13.07 14.66
C ILE A 345 -7.18 13.62 14.00
N ASP A 346 -7.08 14.70 13.24
CA ASP A 346 -8.26 15.30 12.58
C ASP A 346 -8.86 14.34 11.55
N ALA A 347 -8.00 13.65 10.80
CA ALA A 347 -8.42 12.68 9.80
C ALA A 347 -9.11 11.46 10.44
N LEU A 348 -8.59 10.95 11.57
CA LEU A 348 -9.19 9.86 12.33
C LEU A 348 -10.47 10.30 13.05
N ALA A 349 -10.54 11.53 13.56
CA ALA A 349 -11.73 12.08 14.20
C ALA A 349 -12.88 12.16 13.18
N TRP A 350 -12.58 12.67 11.98
CA TRP A 350 -13.53 12.67 10.87
C TRP A 350 -13.86 11.25 10.40
N ALA A 351 -12.90 10.33 10.29
CA ALA A 351 -13.21 8.97 9.84
C ALA A 351 -14.08 8.21 10.86
N SER A 352 -13.85 8.40 12.16
CA SER A 352 -14.49 7.64 13.23
C SER A 352 -15.84 8.19 13.68
N GLN A 353 -16.15 9.47 13.39
CA GLN A 353 -17.43 10.09 13.72
C GLN A 353 -17.81 9.96 15.21
N GLY A 354 -16.83 10.13 16.10
CA GLY A 354 -17.02 10.03 17.55
C GLY A 354 -17.26 8.60 18.08
N LYS A 355 -17.10 7.57 17.24
CA LYS A 355 -17.21 6.16 17.65
C LYS A 355 -15.94 5.61 18.32
N ASP A 356 -14.85 6.39 18.32
CA ASP A 356 -13.64 6.09 19.10
C ASP A 356 -13.36 7.22 20.10
N ASP A 357 -13.35 6.87 21.38
CA ASP A 357 -13.08 7.79 22.49
C ASP A 357 -11.65 8.34 22.49
N ASN A 358 -10.69 7.63 21.86
CA ASN A 358 -9.29 8.05 21.80
C ASN A 358 -9.07 9.23 20.84
N VAL A 359 -10.03 9.52 19.96
CA VAL A 359 -9.88 10.50 18.87
C VAL A 359 -10.88 11.66 18.97
N ARG A 360 -11.29 12.01 20.20
CA ARG A 360 -12.35 13.01 20.45
C ARG A 360 -12.08 14.40 19.85
N GLU A 361 -13.20 15.02 19.45
CA GLU A 361 -13.41 16.05 18.42
C GLU A 361 -12.49 17.27 18.42
N ILE A 362 -12.06 17.65 17.20
CA ILE A 362 -11.77 19.03 16.81
C ILE A 362 -12.76 19.39 15.70
N ASP A 363 -13.52 20.46 15.95
CA ASP A 363 -14.55 21.12 15.12
C ASP A 363 -14.95 20.43 13.80
N PRO A 364 -16.16 19.84 13.69
CA PRO A 364 -16.54 19.09 12.51
C PRO A 364 -16.62 20.00 11.29
N GLN A 365 -15.68 19.82 10.35
CA GLN A 365 -15.97 20.07 8.94
C GLN A 365 -17.28 19.36 8.58
N THR A 366 -18.03 19.89 7.61
CA THR A 366 -19.31 19.31 7.15
C THR A 366 -19.22 17.78 6.98
N ILE A 367 -19.89 17.05 7.87
CA ILE A 367 -19.93 15.59 7.86
C ILE A 367 -21.04 15.15 6.88
N PRO A 368 -20.73 14.30 5.89
CA PRO A 368 -21.76 13.71 5.03
C PRO A 368 -22.73 12.84 5.82
N SER A 369 -24.03 12.95 5.56
CA SER A 369 -25.06 12.16 6.26
C SER A 369 -24.81 10.66 6.17
N PHE A 370 -24.27 10.18 5.05
CA PHE A 370 -24.04 8.75 4.90
C PHE A 370 -23.05 8.19 5.92
N LEU A 371 -22.09 9.01 6.36
CA LEU A 371 -21.03 8.66 7.29
C LEU A 371 -21.47 8.83 8.75
N SER A 372 -22.21 9.89 9.07
CA SER A 372 -22.77 10.08 10.43
C SER A 372 -23.87 9.06 10.76
N GLU A 373 -24.68 8.67 9.79
CA GLU A 373 -25.74 7.66 9.93
C GLU A 373 -25.24 6.21 9.86
N ALA A 374 -23.93 5.98 9.70
CA ALA A 374 -23.38 4.64 9.65
C ALA A 374 -23.48 3.96 11.03
N ASP A 375 -24.01 2.74 11.07
CA ASP A 375 -24.04 1.89 12.26
C ASP A 375 -22.63 1.41 12.62
N HIS A 376 -21.80 1.14 11.59
CA HIS A 376 -20.40 0.76 11.76
C HIS A 376 -19.51 1.36 10.68
N ILE A 377 -18.29 1.75 11.05
CA ILE A 377 -17.30 2.32 10.13
C ILE A 377 -16.07 1.41 10.05
N GLN A 378 -15.64 1.10 8.84
CA GLN A 378 -14.43 0.34 8.57
C GLN A 378 -13.38 1.28 7.99
N VAL A 379 -12.29 1.51 8.70
CA VAL A 379 -11.23 2.45 8.28
C VAL A 379 -10.00 1.66 7.85
N LEU A 380 -9.69 1.65 6.55
CA LEU A 380 -8.41 1.13 6.04
C LEU A 380 -7.34 2.22 6.16
N VAL A 381 -6.23 1.92 6.80
CA VAL A 381 -5.08 2.80 6.94
C VAL A 381 -3.87 2.15 6.25
N THR A 382 -3.31 2.79 5.21
CA THR A 382 -2.19 2.21 4.45
C THR A 382 -1.34 3.23 3.69
N GLY A 383 -0.32 2.75 2.96
CA GLY A 383 0.52 3.53 2.05
C GLY A 383 1.93 3.86 2.54
N SER A 384 2.20 3.71 3.85
CA SER A 384 3.51 3.98 4.46
C SER A 384 3.62 3.38 5.85
N LEU A 385 4.70 2.64 6.14
CA LEU A 385 4.96 2.09 7.47
C LEU A 385 5.09 3.19 8.54
N ASN A 386 5.77 4.29 8.23
CA ASN A 386 5.90 5.39 9.18
C ASN A 386 4.53 6.00 9.49
N PHE A 387 3.70 6.20 8.46
CA PHE A 387 2.34 6.69 8.62
C PHE A 387 1.51 5.82 9.57
N ILE A 388 1.60 4.49 9.43
CA ILE A 388 0.96 3.56 10.36
C ILE A 388 1.46 3.75 11.79
N GLY A 389 2.75 3.98 12.01
CA GLY A 389 3.30 4.25 13.34
C GLY A 389 2.64 5.46 14.01
N GLY A 390 2.42 6.55 13.28
CA GLY A 390 1.74 7.74 13.80
C GLY A 390 0.24 7.53 14.03
N VAL A 391 -0.41 6.68 13.24
CA VAL A 391 -1.81 6.30 13.47
C VAL A 391 -1.93 5.42 14.71
N LEU A 392 -1.03 4.45 14.89
CA LEU A 392 -0.99 3.61 16.08
C LEU A 392 -0.74 4.44 17.35
N ASP A 393 0.11 5.48 17.28
CA ASP A 393 0.32 6.42 18.37
C ASP A 393 -0.96 7.08 18.89
N VAL A 394 -1.94 7.28 18.00
CA VAL A 394 -3.25 7.84 18.35
C VAL A 394 -4.20 6.76 18.84
N LEU A 395 -4.24 5.61 18.16
CA LEU A 395 -5.27 4.57 18.41
C LEU A 395 -4.96 3.67 19.61
N THR A 396 -3.70 3.55 19.98
CA THR A 396 -3.24 2.69 21.08
C THR A 396 -2.89 3.54 22.30
N SER A 397 -3.37 3.13 23.48
CA SER A 397 -2.77 3.63 24.71
C SER A 397 -1.35 3.06 24.84
N ALA A 398 -0.50 3.68 25.65
CA ALA A 398 0.86 3.18 25.91
C ALA A 398 0.86 1.71 26.41
N ASP A 399 -0.24 1.27 27.00
CA ASP A 399 -0.42 -0.11 27.46
C ASP A 399 -0.85 -1.04 26.30
N ASP A 400 -1.67 -0.61 25.34
CA ASP A 400 -2.27 -1.49 24.31
C ASP A 400 -1.29 -2.02 23.26
N VAL A 401 -0.15 -1.37 23.02
CA VAL A 401 0.81 -1.79 21.97
C VAL A 401 1.43 -3.15 22.30
N TYR A 402 1.52 -3.49 23.59
CA TYR A 402 2.12 -4.73 24.07
C TYR A 402 1.18 -5.54 24.97
N SER A 403 0.02 -5.02 25.38
CA SER A 403 -0.92 -5.72 26.25
C SER A 403 -1.74 -6.79 25.53
N ASN A 404 -1.92 -7.89 26.25
CA ASN A 404 -2.68 -9.13 25.97
C ASN A 404 -2.09 -10.08 24.95
#